data_AF-H0SSV1-F1
#
_entry.id   AF-H0SSV1-F1
#
_cell.length_a   1.000
_cell.length_b   1.000
_cell.length_c   1.000
_cell.angle_alpha   90.00
_cell.angle_beta   90.00
_cell.angle_gamma   90.00
#
_symmetry.space_group_name_H-M   'P 1'
#
loop_
_entity.id
_entity.type
_entity.pdbx_description
1 polymer ?
#
loop_
_entity_poly.entity_id
_entity_poly.type
_entity_poly.pdbx_seq_one_letter_code
_entity_poly.pdbx_strand_id
1 'polypeptide(L)' 'MLPTTILIDERPRCVVRPNDTKDLNRFIRNGKTYLLAEMPEGKITHRNASETEVAQWQNALALHRAWGGDDENFFGVPLY' A
#
# COMPACT_ATOMS: atom_id res chain seq x y z
N MET A 1 -2.45 -10.99 3.82
CA MET A 1 -3.74 -10.65 3.17
C MET A 1 -3.57 -10.50 1.65
N LEU A 2 -4.66 -10.22 0.92
CA LEU A 2 -4.60 -9.78 -0.48
C LEU A 2 -4.09 -8.33 -0.57
N PRO A 3 -3.50 -7.91 -1.70
CA PRO A 3 -3.15 -6.52 -1.93
C PRO A 3 -4.33 -5.58 -1.72
N THR A 4 -4.08 -4.53 -0.94
CA THR A 4 -5.06 -3.56 -0.45
C THR A 4 -4.59 -2.16 -0.86
N THR A 5 -5.45 -1.42 -1.52
CA THR A 5 -5.18 -0.04 -1.92
C THR A 5 -5.64 0.90 -0.83
N ILE A 6 -4.74 1.78 -0.39
CA ILE A 6 -5.06 2.90 0.48
C ILE A 6 -5.46 4.09 -0.38
N LEU A 7 -6.53 4.77 0.02
CA LEU A 7 -7.04 5.96 -0.65
C LEU A 7 -7.07 7.14 0.30
N ILE A 8 -6.86 8.32 -0.28
CA ILE A 8 -7.00 9.62 0.38
C ILE A 8 -8.03 10.40 -0.42
N ASP A 9 -9.18 10.68 0.19
CA ASP A 9 -10.34 11.26 -0.49
C ASP A 9 -10.66 10.54 -1.80
N GLU A 10 -10.75 9.20 -1.71
CA GLU A 10 -11.06 8.29 -2.81
C GLU A 10 -10.00 8.19 -3.93
N ARG A 11 -8.85 8.88 -3.78
CA ARG A 11 -7.72 8.77 -4.71
C ARG A 11 -6.72 7.72 -4.24
N PRO A 12 -6.34 6.72 -5.07
CA PRO A 12 -5.31 5.75 -4.73
C PRO A 12 -4.00 6.43 -4.36
N ARG A 13 -3.40 6.04 -3.23
CA ARG A 13 -2.14 6.58 -2.73
C ARG A 13 -1.02 5.55 -2.70
N CYS A 14 -1.34 4.33 -2.30
CA CYS A 14 -0.43 3.20 -2.34
C CYS A 14 -1.21 1.89 -2.36
N VAL A 15 -0.57 0.85 -2.86
CA VAL A 15 -1.03 -0.53 -2.73
C VAL A 15 -0.07 -1.28 -1.81
N VAL A 16 -0.63 -1.92 -0.79
CA VAL A 16 0.12 -2.61 0.28
C VAL A 16 -0.40 -4.03 0.44
N ARG A 17 0.45 -4.95 0.88
CA ARG A 17 0.06 -6.33 1.22
C ARG A 17 0.40 -6.61 2.69
N PRO A 18 -0.43 -6.14 3.63
CA PRO A 18 -0.22 -6.42 5.05
C PRO A 18 -0.37 -7.92 5.33
N ASN A 19 0.32 -8.40 6.36
CA ASN A 19 0.20 -9.80 6.76
C ASN A 19 -1.21 -10.11 7.26
N ASP A 20 -1.75 -9.22 8.10
CA ASP A 20 -3.08 -9.29 8.67
C ASP A 20 -3.73 -7.90 8.86
N THR A 21 -4.96 -7.88 9.36
CA THR A 21 -5.71 -6.63 9.60
C THR A 21 -5.07 -5.75 10.69
N LYS A 22 -4.33 -6.33 11.65
CA LYS A 22 -3.64 -5.56 12.68
C LYS A 22 -2.48 -4.79 12.07
N ASP A 23 -1.75 -5.43 11.18
CA ASP A 23 -0.65 -4.84 10.43
C ASP A 23 -1.14 -3.68 9.54
N LEU A 24 -2.26 -3.88 8.82
CA LEU A 24 -2.91 -2.82 8.06
C LEU A 24 -3.28 -1.60 8.93
N ASN A 25 -3.96 -1.85 10.05
CA ASN A 25 -4.37 -0.78 10.97
C ASN A 25 -3.17 -0.06 11.60
N ARG A 26 -2.08 -0.78 11.85
CA ARG A 26 -0.82 -0.20 12.33
C ARG A 26 -0.20 0.71 11.27
N PHE A 27 -0.18 0.29 10.01
CA PHE A 27 0.29 1.14 8.92
C PHE A 27 -0.53 2.41 8.75
N ILE A 28 -1.87 2.31 8.72
CA ILE A 28 -2.75 3.48 8.60
C ILE A 28 -2.52 4.49 9.72
N ARG A 29 -2.27 3.99 10.95
CA ARG A 29 -2.00 4.85 12.12
C ARG A 29 -0.62 5.49 12.06
N ASN A 30 0.43 4.69 11.86
CA ASN A 30 1.82 5.15 11.93
C ASN A 30 2.24 5.92 10.68
N GLY A 31 1.71 5.51 9.53
CA GLY A 31 1.94 6.13 8.23
C GLY A 31 1.06 7.34 7.95
N LYS A 32 0.24 7.81 8.90
CA LYS A 32 -0.73 8.90 8.68
C LYS A 32 -0.09 10.14 8.07
N THR A 33 1.08 10.56 8.56
CA THR A 33 1.81 11.73 8.01
C THR A 33 2.26 11.52 6.57
N TYR A 34 2.67 10.30 6.21
CA TYR A 34 3.04 9.95 4.83
C TYR A 34 1.82 9.93 3.89
N LEU A 35 0.70 9.39 4.39
CA LEU A 35 -0.55 9.25 3.66
C LEU A 35 -1.20 10.61 3.39
N LEU A 36 -1.19 11.51 4.39
CA LEU A 36 -1.84 12.83 4.34
C LEU A 36 -0.91 13.97 3.92
N ALA A 37 0.31 13.69 3.45
CA ALA A 37 1.36 14.69 3.24
C ALA A 37 0.87 15.99 2.57
N GLU A 38 0.28 15.89 1.36
CA GLU A 38 -0.25 17.05 0.62
C GLU A 38 -1.73 17.34 0.93
N MET A 39 -2.37 16.47 1.70
CA MET A 39 -3.80 16.50 2.01
C MET A 39 -4.02 16.29 3.52
N PRO A 40 -3.64 17.26 4.37
CA PRO A 40 -3.59 17.09 5.82
C PRO A 40 -4.96 16.78 6.45
N GLU A 41 -6.04 17.25 5.83
CA GLU A 41 -7.44 17.01 6.24
C GLU A 41 -8.10 15.84 5.48
N GLY A 42 -7.33 15.15 4.62
CA GLY A 42 -7.85 14.08 3.79
C GLY A 42 -8.36 12.87 4.59
N LYS A 43 -9.39 12.21 4.07
CA LYS A 43 -9.95 11.01 4.67
C LYS A 43 -9.23 9.77 4.15
N ILE A 44 -8.63 9.01 5.05
CA ILE A 44 -8.01 7.72 4.73
C ILE A 44 -9.09 6.64 4.66
N THR A 45 -9.17 5.95 3.53
CA THR A 45 -9.98 4.73 3.36
C THR A 45 -9.13 3.64 2.69
N HIS A 46 -9.66 2.42 2.58
CA HIS A 46 -8.99 1.32 1.90
C HIS A 46 -9.99 0.39 1.21
N ARG A 47 -9.56 -0.27 0.14
CA ARG A 47 -10.30 -1.31 -0.58
C ARG A 47 -9.35 -2.38 -1.12
N ASN A 48 -9.90 -3.48 -1.62
CA ASN A 48 -9.11 -4.41 -2.42
C ASN A 48 -8.51 -3.68 -3.63
N ALA A 49 -7.27 -4.04 -3.97
CA ALA A 49 -6.59 -3.48 -5.12
C ALA A 49 -7.29 -3.89 -6.42
N SER A 50 -7.36 -2.97 -7.38
CA SER A 50 -7.78 -3.27 -8.76
C SER A 50 -6.72 -4.12 -9.46
N GLU A 51 -7.07 -4.71 -10.60
CA GLU A 51 -6.11 -5.48 -11.41
C GLU A 51 -4.87 -4.66 -11.80
N THR A 52 -5.06 -3.38 -12.14
CA THR A 52 -3.97 -2.47 -12.49
C THR A 52 -3.05 -2.18 -11.30
N GLU A 53 -3.61 -1.99 -10.10
CA GLU A 53 -2.87 -1.75 -8.86
C GLU A 53 -2.12 -3.01 -8.41
N VAL A 54 -2.75 -4.19 -8.56
CA VAL A 54 -2.11 -5.49 -8.31
C VAL A 54 -0.92 -5.69 -9.25
N ALA A 55 -1.06 -5.37 -10.54
CA ALA A 55 0.03 -5.48 -11.50
C ALA A 55 1.23 -4.57 -11.13
N GLN A 56 0.96 -3.34 -10.69
CA GLN A 56 2.03 -2.44 -10.21
C GLN A 56 2.73 -3.01 -8.97
N TRP A 57 1.97 -3.55 -8.01
CA TRP A 57 2.53 -4.20 -6.84
C TRP A 57 3.39 -5.42 -7.20
N GLN A 58 2.92 -6.26 -8.13
CA GLN A 58 3.65 -7.44 -8.59
C GLN A 58 4.96 -7.06 -9.30
N ASN A 59 4.95 -6.01 -10.12
CA ASN A 59 6.16 -5.51 -10.78
C ASN A 59 7.18 -5.01 -9.76
N ALA A 60 6.73 -4.27 -8.74
CA ALA A 60 7.58 -3.79 -7.66
C ALA A 60 8.15 -4.95 -6.82
N LEU A 61 7.33 -5.98 -6.53
CA LEU A 61 7.80 -7.21 -5.87
C LEU A 61 8.83 -7.94 -6.72
N ALA A 62 8.61 -8.06 -8.04
CA ALA A 62 9.56 -8.71 -8.93
C ALA A 62 10.93 -7.99 -8.93
N LEU A 63 10.92 -6.66 -8.90
CA LEU A 63 12.14 -5.87 -8.72
C LEU A 63 12.80 -6.13 -7.36
N HIS A 64 12.03 -6.17 -6.28
CA HIS A 64 12.54 -6.48 -4.94
C HIS A 64 13.24 -7.85 -4.88
N ARG A 65 12.61 -8.87 -5.48
CA ARG A 65 13.18 -10.21 -5.62
C ARG A 65 14.44 -10.24 -6.48
N ALA A 66 14.50 -9.47 -7.56
CA ALA A 66 15.67 -9.39 -8.42
C ALA A 66 16.91 -8.85 -7.68
N TRP A 67 16.71 -8.01 -6.65
CA TRP A 67 17.76 -7.57 -5.74
C TRP A 67 18.12 -8.61 -4.65
N GLY A 68 17.33 -9.69 -4.51
CA GLY A 68 17.51 -10.74 -3.50
C GLY A 68 16.64 -10.57 -2.26
N GLY A 69 15.66 -9.66 -2.28
CA GLY A 69 14.69 -9.51 -1.20
C GLY A 69 13.62 -10.60 -1.19
N ASP A 70 13.01 -10.83 -0.04
CA ASP A 70 11.94 -11.82 0.13
C ASP A 70 10.54 -11.21 0.07
N ASP A 71 9.55 -12.07 -0.14
CA ASP A 71 8.15 -11.66 -0.27
C ASP A 71 7.56 -11.14 1.03
N GLU A 72 8.01 -11.67 2.17
CA GLU A 72 7.43 -11.40 3.49
C GLU A 72 7.81 -10.00 3.98
N ASN A 73 8.96 -9.51 3.52
CA ASN A 73 9.49 -8.19 3.80
C ASN A 73 9.05 -7.13 2.77
N PHE A 74 8.37 -7.52 1.69
CA PHE A 74 7.85 -6.56 0.71
C PHE A 74 6.45 -6.06 1.10
N PHE A 75 6.40 -4.84 1.64
CA PHE A 75 5.18 -4.26 2.17
C PHE A 75 4.26 -3.66 1.10
N GLY A 76 4.78 -2.88 0.15
CA GLY A 76 3.94 -2.16 -0.82
C GLY A 76 4.68 -1.13 -1.67
N VAL A 77 3.91 -0.46 -2.53
CA VAL A 77 4.41 0.53 -3.49
C VAL A 77 3.46 1.74 -3.55
N PRO A 78 3.97 2.99 -3.66
CA PRO A 78 3.13 4.15 -3.92
C PRO A 78 2.46 4.07 -5.29
N LEU A 79 1.28 4.67 -5.40
CA LEU A 79 0.55 4.87 -6.64
C LEU A 79 0.57 6.37 -6.91
N TYR A 80 1.20 6.78 -8.01
CA TYR A 80 1.27 8.17 -8.49
C TYR A 80 0.53 8.30 -9.81
#